data_AF-A0A938TMF7-F1
#
_entry.id   AF-A0A938TMF7-F1
#
_cell.length_a   1.000
_cell.length_b   1.000
_cell.length_c   1.000
_cell.angle_alpha   90.00
_cell.angle_beta   90.00
_cell.angle_gamma   90.00
#
_symmetry.space_group_name_H-M   'P 1'
#
loop_
_entity.id
_entity.type
_entity.pdbx_description
1 polymer ?
#
loop_
_entity_poly.entity_id
_entity_poly.type
_entity_poly.pdbx_seq_one_letter_code
_entity_poly.pdbx_strand_id
1 'polypeptide(L)'
;MNNFAQLISCKKKKDLEKFCKSESVSSPEFADFIAACMSGTMPLNHAMKYFDYVPPHLETRDEDWTVLNSRNASERTPDENRVIRRIFKTHAERKYRVGHMFFSKELSHPIKEWHFAFFELDELEDLGNHWVNSSHIHFVNCLWPKLYCQDIWNDFVLHKRFPSAKLHVKYTNRVT
;
A
#
# COMPACT_ATOMS: atom_id res chain seq x y z
N MET A 1 -17.97 16.20 6.71
CA MET A 1 -17.03 15.94 7.83
C MET A 1 -16.01 14.97 7.28
N ASN A 2 -14.70 15.27 7.27
CA ASN A 2 -13.71 14.43 6.58
C ASN A 2 -13.52 13.10 7.33
N ASN A 3 -13.92 11.99 6.71
CA ASN A 3 -13.88 10.66 7.30
C ASN A 3 -12.44 10.17 7.56
N PHE A 4 -11.47 10.53 6.72
CA PHE A 4 -10.07 10.17 6.97
C PHE A 4 -9.52 10.88 8.22
N ALA A 5 -9.89 12.14 8.45
CA ALA A 5 -9.53 12.84 9.68
C ALA A 5 -10.15 12.17 10.93
N GLN A 6 -11.37 11.65 10.82
CA GLN A 6 -12.02 10.89 11.89
C GLN A 6 -11.32 9.55 12.16
N LEU A 7 -10.92 8.83 11.11
CA LEU A 7 -10.12 7.60 11.19
C LEU A 7 -8.82 7.85 11.98
N ILE A 8 -8.08 8.91 11.63
CA ILE A 8 -6.83 9.30 12.31
C ILE A 8 -7.07 9.68 13.78
N SER A 9 -8.20 10.33 14.08
CA SER A 9 -8.51 10.83 15.42
C SER A 9 -8.92 9.74 16.42
N CYS A 10 -9.15 8.50 15.97
CA CYS A 10 -9.53 7.39 16.85
C CYS A 10 -8.44 7.10 17.89
N LYS A 11 -8.78 7.18 19.19
CA LYS A 11 -7.83 6.97 20.31
C LYS A 11 -7.88 5.58 20.93
N LYS A 12 -8.87 4.75 20.57
CA LYS A 12 -8.99 3.36 21.01
C LYS A 12 -9.13 2.44 19.81
N LYS A 13 -8.45 1.29 19.86
CA LYS A 13 -8.48 0.31 18.77
C LYS A 13 -9.90 -0.17 18.46
N LYS A 14 -10.75 -0.33 19.48
CA LYS A 14 -12.17 -0.70 19.33
C LYS A 14 -12.97 0.31 18.50
N ASP A 15 -12.70 1.61 18.71
CA ASP A 15 -13.40 2.67 17.99
C ASP A 15 -12.93 2.73 16.53
N LEU A 16 -11.62 2.55 16.32
CA LEU A 16 -11.03 2.41 14.99
C LEU A 16 -11.63 1.21 14.23
N GLU A 17 -11.71 0.04 14.87
CA GLU A 17 -12.31 -1.15 14.29
C GLU A 17 -13.80 -0.96 13.95
N LYS A 18 -14.53 -0.21 14.77
CA LYS A 18 -15.92 0.16 14.48
C LYS A 18 -16.01 1.07 13.27
N PHE A 19 -15.17 2.11 13.22
CA PHE A 19 -15.10 3.04 12.10
C PHE A 19 -14.84 2.30 10.78
N CYS A 20 -13.82 1.44 10.74
CA CYS A 20 -13.45 0.68 9.55
C CYS A 20 -14.56 -0.25 9.03
N LYS A 21 -15.56 -0.58 9.86
CA LYS A 21 -16.71 -1.41 9.48
C LYS A 21 -17.90 -0.62 8.97
N SER A 22 -18.09 0.63 9.42
CA SER A 22 -19.29 1.42 9.11
C SER A 22 -19.04 2.52 8.09
N GLU A 23 -17.84 3.10 8.07
CA GLU A 23 -17.53 4.27 7.26
C GLU A 23 -16.67 3.93 6.04
N SER A 24 -16.76 4.78 5.02
CA SER A 24 -15.83 4.79 3.90
C SER A 24 -15.04 6.10 3.87
N VAL A 25 -13.80 6.01 3.44
CA VAL A 25 -12.96 7.17 3.11
C VAL A 25 -13.01 7.38 1.61
N SER A 26 -13.33 8.59 1.19
CA SER A 26 -13.25 8.95 -0.23
C SER A 26 -11.85 9.43 -0.63
N SER A 27 -11.54 9.31 -1.92
CA SER A 27 -10.28 9.82 -2.50
C SER A 27 -10.05 11.31 -2.23
N PRO A 28 -11.04 12.21 -2.40
CA PRO A 28 -10.88 13.62 -2.03
C PRO A 28 -10.57 13.82 -0.54
N GLU A 29 -11.24 13.10 0.37
CA GLU A 29 -10.99 13.25 1.81
C GLU A 29 -9.57 12.83 2.20
N PHE A 30 -9.07 11.77 1.57
CA PHE A 30 -7.69 11.31 1.77
C PHE A 30 -6.68 12.33 1.23
N ALA A 31 -6.91 12.84 0.02
CA ALA A 31 -6.07 13.86 -0.62
C ALA A 31 -6.06 15.18 0.16
N ASP A 32 -7.23 15.64 0.62
CA ASP A 32 -7.39 16.85 1.44
C ASP A 32 -6.60 16.74 2.74
N PHE A 33 -6.60 15.57 3.37
CA PHE A 33 -5.84 15.35 4.60
C PHE A 33 -4.33 15.39 4.37
N ILE A 34 -3.85 14.81 3.26
CA ILE A 34 -2.45 14.91 2.84
C ILE A 34 -2.08 16.37 2.61
N ALA A 35 -2.89 17.11 1.86
CA ALA A 35 -2.67 18.53 1.60
C ALA A 35 -2.62 19.36 2.89
N ALA A 36 -3.51 19.09 3.85
CA ALA A 36 -3.54 19.76 5.15
C ALA A 36 -2.30 19.44 6.03
N CYS A 37 -1.71 18.25 5.91
CA CYS A 37 -0.45 17.93 6.55
C CYS A 37 0.72 18.69 5.87
N MET A 38 0.76 18.69 4.55
CA MET A 38 1.79 19.37 3.76
C MET A 38 1.78 20.90 3.94
N SER A 39 0.60 21.50 4.11
CA SER A 39 0.47 22.94 4.40
C SER A 39 0.84 23.30 5.85
N GLY A 40 1.11 22.31 6.69
CA GLY A 40 1.42 22.49 8.11
C GLY A 40 0.20 22.76 9.00
N THR A 41 -1.01 22.74 8.45
CA THR A 41 -2.27 23.00 9.18
C THR A 41 -2.59 21.88 10.17
N MET A 42 -2.15 20.65 9.90
CA MET A 42 -2.27 19.53 10.82
C MET A 42 -1.02 19.38 11.72
N PRO A 43 -1.16 18.83 12.94
CA PRO A 43 -0.03 18.56 13.84
C PRO A 43 0.82 17.36 13.40
N LEU A 44 0.51 16.74 12.26
CA LEU A 44 1.22 15.59 11.71
C LEU A 44 2.07 16.02 10.51
N ASN A 45 3.26 15.43 10.40
CA ASN A 45 4.03 15.36 9.17
C ASN A 45 3.49 14.26 8.27
N HIS A 46 3.83 14.34 6.98
CA HIS A 46 3.48 13.33 5.97
C HIS A 46 4.73 12.87 5.22
N ALA A 47 4.84 11.55 5.02
CA ALA A 47 5.81 10.95 4.13
C ALA A 47 5.13 9.93 3.21
N MET A 48 5.58 9.85 1.97
CA MET A 48 5.03 8.93 0.97
C MET A 48 6.17 8.17 0.29
N LYS A 49 5.94 6.89 0.04
CA LYS A 49 6.80 6.07 -0.82
C LYS A 49 5.95 5.15 -1.67
N TYR A 50 6.39 4.93 -2.90
CA TYR A 50 5.82 3.95 -3.80
C TYR A 50 6.94 3.19 -4.52
N PHE A 51 6.63 1.98 -4.99
CA PHE A 51 7.53 1.17 -5.79
C PHE A 51 6.78 0.06 -6.55
N ASP A 52 7.38 -0.37 -7.65
CA ASP A 52 6.99 -1.57 -8.36
C ASP A 52 7.47 -2.79 -7.56
N TYR A 53 6.53 -3.70 -7.30
CA TYR A 53 6.79 -5.00 -6.70
C TYR A 53 6.53 -6.09 -7.73
N VAL A 54 7.59 -6.82 -8.06
CA VAL A 54 7.51 -8.05 -8.83
C VAL A 54 7.66 -9.21 -7.85
N PRO A 55 6.72 -10.17 -7.81
CA PRO A 55 6.87 -11.36 -6.99
C PRO A 55 8.19 -12.10 -7.30
N PRO A 56 8.92 -12.64 -6.30
CA PRO A 56 10.24 -13.25 -6.51
C PRO A 56 10.28 -14.35 -7.58
N HIS A 57 9.17 -15.09 -7.74
CA HIS A 57 9.08 -16.16 -8.74
C HIS A 57 8.86 -15.65 -10.18
N LEU A 58 8.64 -14.35 -10.36
CA LEU A 58 8.47 -13.65 -11.64
C LEU A 58 9.60 -12.67 -11.94
N GLU A 59 10.61 -12.56 -11.07
CA GLU A 59 11.78 -11.73 -11.35
C GLU A 59 12.54 -12.29 -12.56
N THR A 60 12.89 -11.40 -13.48
CA THR A 60 13.71 -11.73 -14.65
C THR A 60 15.11 -12.08 -14.18
N ARG A 61 15.66 -13.16 -14.73
CA ARG A 61 17.00 -13.67 -14.41
C ARG A 61 17.94 -13.42 -15.58
N ASP A 62 19.25 -13.46 -15.32
CA ASP A 62 20.24 -13.26 -16.38
C ASP A 62 20.12 -14.29 -17.51
N GLU A 63 19.79 -15.53 -17.16
CA GLU A 63 19.50 -16.62 -18.10
C GLU A 63 18.34 -16.29 -19.06
N ASP A 64 17.39 -15.45 -18.66
CA ASP A 64 16.21 -15.12 -19.46
C ASP A 64 16.54 -14.25 -20.68
N TRP A 65 17.61 -13.45 -20.58
CA TRP A 65 18.05 -12.61 -21.70
C TRP A 65 18.56 -13.43 -22.87
N THR A 66 19.12 -14.62 -22.62
CA THR A 66 19.58 -15.50 -23.69
C THR A 66 18.40 -16.03 -24.51
N VAL A 67 17.30 -16.39 -23.82
CA VAL A 67 16.05 -16.83 -24.44
C VAL A 67 15.40 -15.70 -25.25
N LEU A 68 15.38 -14.48 -24.70
CA LEU A 68 14.81 -13.31 -25.38
C LEU A 68 15.59 -12.92 -26.63
N ASN A 69 16.92 -13.08 -26.62
CA ASN A 69 17.80 -12.75 -27.74
C ASN A 69 17.90 -13.87 -28.79
N SER A 70 17.26 -15.02 -28.57
CA SER A 70 17.22 -16.11 -29.55
C SER A 70 16.51 -15.68 -30.83
N ARG A 71 17.16 -15.89 -31.98
CA ARG A 71 16.64 -15.47 -33.30
C ARG A 71 15.49 -16.33 -33.83
N ASN A 72 15.33 -17.57 -33.33
CA ASN A 72 14.38 -18.54 -33.87
C ASN A 72 13.17 -18.72 -32.94
N ALA A 73 12.24 -17.76 -32.97
CA ALA A 73 11.01 -17.83 -32.17
C ALA A 73 10.14 -19.07 -32.50
N SER A 74 10.29 -19.64 -33.71
CA SER A 74 9.56 -20.81 -34.20
C SER A 74 10.09 -22.16 -33.69
N GLU A 75 11.26 -22.20 -33.07
CA GLU A 75 11.93 -23.45 -32.61
C GLU A 75 12.12 -23.49 -31.09
N ARG A 76 11.36 -22.69 -30.34
CA ARG A 76 11.50 -22.60 -28.88
C ARG A 76 11.19 -23.91 -28.19
N THR A 77 12.11 -24.32 -27.33
CA THR A 77 11.95 -25.44 -26.40
C THR A 77 10.83 -25.15 -25.38
N PRO A 78 10.31 -26.19 -24.70
CA PRO A 78 9.33 -26.01 -23.62
C PRO A 78 9.82 -25.10 -22.49
N ASP A 79 11.11 -25.13 -22.17
CA ASP A 79 11.68 -24.31 -21.09
C ASP A 79 11.84 -22.84 -21.51
N GLU A 80 12.23 -22.56 -22.75
CA GLU A 80 12.22 -21.21 -23.32
C GLU A 80 10.81 -20.62 -23.34
N ASN A 81 9.80 -21.43 -23.71
CA ASN A 81 8.40 -21.02 -23.64
C ASN A 81 7.96 -20.72 -22.19
N ARG A 82 8.50 -21.43 -21.19
CA ARG A 82 8.23 -21.15 -19.77
C ARG A 82 8.83 -19.81 -19.34
N VAL A 83 10.04 -19.49 -19.77
CA VAL A 83 10.70 -18.20 -19.52
C VAL A 83 9.88 -17.05 -20.14
N ILE A 84 9.49 -17.18 -21.40
CA ILE A 84 8.66 -16.16 -22.08
C ILE A 84 7.33 -15.97 -21.34
N ARG A 85 6.64 -17.05 -20.98
CA ARG A 85 5.40 -16.97 -20.18
C ARG A 85 5.64 -16.29 -18.84
N ARG A 86 6.74 -16.57 -18.15
CA ARG A 86 7.09 -15.91 -16.88
C ARG A 86 7.24 -14.41 -17.08
N ILE A 87 7.99 -13.96 -18.08
CA ILE A 87 8.20 -12.53 -18.38
C ILE A 87 6.88 -11.82 -18.69
N PHE A 88 6.02 -12.42 -19.52
CA PHE A 88 4.70 -11.85 -19.78
C PHE A 88 3.82 -11.81 -18.53
N LYS A 89 3.88 -12.83 -17.68
CA LYS A 89 3.22 -12.82 -16.37
C LYS A 89 3.75 -11.72 -15.46
N THR A 90 5.05 -11.41 -15.50
CA THR A 90 5.63 -10.28 -14.75
C THR A 90 4.93 -8.97 -15.08
N HIS A 91 4.55 -8.74 -16.34
CA HIS A 91 3.81 -7.53 -16.71
C HIS A 91 2.38 -7.52 -16.19
N ALA A 92 1.71 -8.68 -16.17
CA ALA A 92 0.34 -8.81 -15.68
C ALA A 92 0.23 -8.80 -14.15
N GLU A 93 1.23 -9.33 -13.45
CA GLU A 93 1.23 -9.54 -12.00
C GLU A 93 2.13 -8.54 -11.25
N ARG A 94 2.68 -7.55 -11.95
CA ARG A 94 3.41 -6.44 -11.31
C ARG A 94 2.43 -5.64 -10.46
N LYS A 95 2.82 -5.41 -9.21
CA LYS A 95 2.01 -4.69 -8.23
C LYS A 95 2.62 -3.32 -7.96
N TYR A 96 1.78 -2.30 -7.97
CA TYR A 96 2.19 -0.94 -7.61
C TYR A 96 1.82 -0.69 -6.15
N ARG A 97 2.83 -0.70 -5.28
CA ARG A 97 2.63 -0.53 -3.84
C ARG A 97 2.83 0.91 -3.45
N VAL A 98 1.90 1.43 -2.64
CA VAL A 98 1.91 2.80 -2.15
C VAL A 98 1.76 2.78 -0.64
N GLY A 99 2.52 3.63 0.05
CA GLY A 99 2.43 3.82 1.49
C GLY A 99 2.55 5.29 1.87
N HIS A 100 1.64 5.73 2.72
CA HIS A 100 1.55 7.07 3.30
C HIS A 100 1.68 6.97 4.82
N MET A 101 2.75 7.55 5.36
CA MET A 101 2.99 7.66 6.79
C MET A 101 2.61 9.07 7.26
N PHE A 102 1.77 9.15 8.28
CA PHE A 102 1.43 10.37 9.01
C PHE A 102 1.96 10.23 10.43
N PHE A 103 2.75 11.19 10.90
CA PHE A 103 3.44 11.05 12.19
C PHE A 103 3.59 12.38 12.89
N SER A 104 3.58 12.39 14.22
CA SER A 104 3.71 13.61 15.01
C SER A 104 4.96 14.42 14.64
N LYS A 105 4.84 15.74 14.70
CA LYS A 105 5.98 16.68 14.59
C LYS A 105 6.93 16.60 15.78
N GLU A 106 6.54 15.89 16.84
CA GLU A 106 7.41 15.63 17.99
C GLU A 106 8.70 14.92 17.58
N LEU A 107 9.82 15.38 18.14
CA LEU A 107 11.15 14.79 17.91
C LEU A 107 11.49 13.69 18.93
N SER A 108 10.62 13.44 19.90
CA SER A 108 10.85 12.45 20.95
C SER A 108 10.69 11.03 20.42
N HIS A 109 11.67 10.18 20.71
CA HIS A 109 11.66 8.77 20.32
C HIS A 109 11.26 7.88 21.51
N PRO A 110 10.46 6.82 21.28
CA PRO A 110 9.76 6.49 20.03
C PRO A 110 8.62 7.47 19.72
N ILE A 111 8.33 7.68 18.42
CA ILE A 111 7.19 8.51 17.98
C ILE A 111 5.90 7.88 18.50
N LYS A 112 5.13 8.62 19.30
CA LYS A 112 3.94 8.11 19.99
C LYS A 112 2.67 8.15 19.14
N GLU A 113 2.56 9.12 18.24
CA GLU A 113 1.42 9.25 17.33
C GLU A 113 1.90 9.09 15.89
N TRP A 114 1.44 8.01 15.26
CA TRP A 114 1.76 7.67 13.88
C TRP A 114 0.65 6.81 13.28
N HIS A 115 0.45 6.93 11.97
CA HIS A 115 -0.58 6.27 11.19
C HIS A 115 -0.01 5.93 9.81
N PHE A 116 -0.23 4.71 9.35
CA PHE A 116 0.25 4.23 8.07
C PHE A 116 -0.93 3.71 7.25
N ALA A 117 -1.21 4.42 6.15
CA ALA A 117 -2.16 4.01 5.14
C ALA A 117 -1.40 3.43 3.94
N PHE A 118 -1.77 2.25 3.47
CA PHE A 118 -1.04 1.58 2.38
C PHE A 118 -1.97 0.71 1.53
N PHE A 119 -1.61 0.53 0.26
CA PHE A 119 -2.44 -0.20 -0.69
C PHE A 119 -1.62 -0.59 -1.93
N GLU A 120 -2.13 -1.59 -2.66
CA GLU A 120 -1.77 -1.86 -4.05
C GLU A 120 -2.78 -1.11 -4.95
N LEU A 121 -2.35 -0.56 -6.10
CA LEU A 121 -3.25 0.29 -6.92
C LEU A 121 -4.53 -0.43 -7.37
N ASP A 122 -4.47 -1.73 -7.61
CA ASP A 122 -5.60 -2.59 -7.94
C ASP A 122 -6.59 -2.77 -6.78
N GLU A 123 -6.14 -2.59 -5.53
CA GLU A 123 -7.02 -2.62 -4.35
C GLU A 123 -7.95 -1.40 -4.27
N LEU A 124 -7.65 -0.33 -5.02
CA LEU A 124 -8.50 0.85 -5.12
C LEU A 124 -9.65 0.69 -6.14
N GLU A 125 -9.61 -0.36 -6.95
CA GLU A 125 -10.66 -0.67 -7.92
C GLU A 125 -11.73 -1.57 -7.32
N ASP A 126 -12.98 -1.39 -7.77
CA ASP A 126 -14.08 -2.25 -7.36
C ASP A 126 -14.07 -3.61 -8.09
N LEU A 127 -13.58 -3.62 -9.33
CA LEU A 127 -13.50 -4.82 -10.16
C LEU A 127 -12.26 -5.65 -9.81
N GLY A 128 -12.45 -6.93 -9.54
CA GLY A 128 -11.35 -7.87 -9.26
C GLY A 128 -10.78 -7.78 -7.85
N ASN A 129 -11.45 -7.06 -6.93
CA ASN A 129 -11.00 -6.93 -5.57
C ASN A 129 -11.20 -8.24 -4.78
N HIS A 130 -10.18 -8.65 -4.02
CA HIS A 130 -10.20 -9.86 -3.21
C HIS A 130 -10.93 -9.66 -1.86
N TRP A 131 -11.18 -8.41 -1.46
CA TRP A 131 -11.93 -8.10 -0.25
C TRP A 131 -13.43 -8.00 -0.53
N VAL A 132 -14.24 -8.60 0.37
CA VAL A 132 -15.71 -8.71 0.21
C VAL A 132 -16.43 -7.37 0.10
N ASN A 133 -15.84 -6.30 0.62
CA ASN A 133 -16.43 -4.96 0.62
C ASN A 133 -15.84 -4.03 -0.47
N SER A 134 -15.17 -4.62 -1.48
CA SER A 134 -14.68 -3.94 -2.68
C SER A 134 -13.42 -3.07 -2.46
N SER A 135 -13.31 -1.94 -3.15
CA SER A 135 -12.21 -0.98 -3.05
C SER A 135 -11.86 -0.61 -1.60
N HIS A 136 -10.57 -0.68 -1.26
CA HIS A 136 -10.10 -0.42 0.10
C HIS A 136 -8.64 0.02 0.17
N ILE A 137 -8.31 0.61 1.31
CA ILE A 137 -6.93 0.83 1.74
C ILE A 137 -6.67 0.05 3.03
N HIS A 138 -5.42 -0.32 3.26
CA HIS A 138 -5.00 -0.87 4.54
C HIS A 138 -4.56 0.23 5.50
N PHE A 139 -4.83 0.03 6.78
CA PHE A 139 -4.51 0.98 7.82
C PHE A 139 -3.93 0.31 9.07
N VAL A 140 -2.83 0.83 9.59
CA VAL A 140 -2.23 0.46 10.87
C VAL A 140 -1.66 1.71 11.53
N ASN A 141 -1.69 1.78 12.87
CA ASN A 141 -1.24 2.97 13.59
C ASN A 141 -0.67 2.63 14.96
N CYS A 142 -0.35 3.67 15.74
CA CYS A 142 0.17 3.56 17.10
C CYS A 142 -0.72 2.81 18.12
N LEU A 143 -1.96 2.45 17.78
CA LEU A 143 -2.85 1.65 18.64
C LEU A 143 -2.50 0.15 18.64
N TRP A 144 -1.59 -0.30 17.78
CA TRP A 144 -1.07 -1.66 17.83
C TRP A 144 0.10 -1.75 18.80
N PRO A 145 -0.01 -2.57 19.87
CA PRO A 145 1.08 -2.73 20.81
C PRO A 145 2.28 -3.38 20.11
N LYS A 146 3.49 -2.95 20.49
CA LYS A 146 4.78 -3.46 19.98
C LYS A 146 5.04 -3.17 18.50
N LEU A 147 4.28 -2.27 17.87
CA LEU A 147 4.62 -1.71 16.56
C LEU A 147 5.14 -0.28 16.73
N TYR A 148 6.20 0.06 16.01
CA TYR A 148 6.84 1.38 16.06
C TYR A 148 6.87 2.01 14.67
N CYS A 149 6.70 3.33 14.61
CA CYS A 149 6.64 4.09 13.36
C CYS A 149 7.85 3.82 12.46
N GLN A 150 9.06 3.85 13.04
CA GLN A 150 10.32 3.68 12.32
C GLN A 150 10.44 2.27 11.73
N ASP A 151 10.11 1.24 12.50
CA ASP A 151 10.20 -0.14 12.04
C ASP A 151 9.23 -0.40 10.88
N ILE A 152 7.99 0.06 11.01
CA ILE A 152 6.97 -0.05 9.96
C ILE A 152 7.42 0.67 8.68
N TRP A 153 7.96 1.89 8.83
CA TRP A 153 8.43 2.66 7.68
C TRP A 153 9.66 2.03 7.02
N ASN A 154 10.63 1.56 7.81
CA ASN A 154 11.84 0.91 7.31
C ASN A 154 11.53 -0.41 6.60
N ASP A 155 10.64 -1.24 7.16
CA ASP A 155 10.19 -2.48 6.51
C ASP A 155 9.54 -2.19 5.15
N PHE A 156 8.74 -1.12 5.08
CA PHE A 156 8.11 -0.72 3.83
C PHE A 156 9.11 -0.20 2.81
N VAL A 157 9.97 0.75 3.20
CA VAL A 157 10.89 1.44 2.28
C VAL A 157 12.06 0.55 1.85
N LEU A 158 12.68 -0.17 2.79
CA LEU A 158 13.91 -0.94 2.55
C LEU A 158 13.60 -2.38 2.14
N HIS A 159 12.61 -3.00 2.78
CA HIS A 159 12.30 -4.41 2.57
C HIS A 159 11.09 -4.65 1.68
N LYS A 160 10.44 -3.58 1.20
CA LYS A 160 9.25 -3.64 0.32
C LYS A 160 8.10 -4.45 0.94
N ARG A 161 8.03 -4.50 2.27
CA ARG A 161 7.08 -5.31 3.03
C ARG A 161 5.95 -4.46 3.58
N PHE A 162 4.73 -4.93 3.40
CA PHE A 162 3.59 -4.38 4.13
C PHE A 162 3.50 -4.99 5.53
N PRO A 163 2.99 -4.23 6.52
CA PRO A 163 2.63 -4.78 7.82
C PRO A 163 1.59 -5.89 7.69
N SER A 164 1.80 -7.00 8.39
CA SER A 164 0.82 -8.08 8.48
C SER A 164 -0.39 -7.67 9.32
N ALA A 165 -0.15 -6.91 10.40
CA ALA A 165 -1.18 -6.36 11.26
C ALA A 165 -1.77 -5.09 10.64
N LYS A 166 -3.05 -5.14 10.27
CA LYS A 166 -3.76 -4.04 9.60
C LYS A 166 -5.27 -4.17 9.74
N LEU A 167 -5.97 -3.07 9.48
CA LEU A 167 -7.40 -3.05 9.19
C LEU A 167 -7.61 -2.69 7.72
N HIS A 168 -8.73 -3.13 7.16
CA HIS A 168 -9.21 -2.69 5.86
C HIS A 168 -10.15 -1.50 6.09
N VAL A 169 -9.95 -0.42 5.35
CA VAL A 169 -10.81 0.76 5.35
C VAL A 169 -11.43 0.85 3.97
N LYS A 170 -12.76 0.85 3.90
CA LYS A 170 -13.45 0.98 2.62
C LYS A 170 -13.06 2.29 1.95
N TYR A 171 -12.69 2.23 0.68
CA TYR A 171 -12.24 3.36 -0.10
C TYR A 171 -13.19 3.62 -1.25
N THR A 172 -13.45 4.89 -1.58
CA THR A 172 -14.33 5.25 -2.70
C THR A 172 -13.72 6.35 -3.56
N ASN A 173 -13.82 6.18 -4.88
CA ASN A 173 -13.38 7.20 -5.84
C ASN A 173 -14.41 8.31 -6.05
N ARG A 174 -15.57 8.27 -5.36
CA ARG A 174 -16.66 9.21 -5.56
C ARG A 174 -16.50 10.44 -4.66
N VAL A 175 -16.62 11.62 -5.26
CA VAL A 175 -17.24 12.77 -4.60
C VAL A 175 -18.73 12.48 -4.68
N THR A 176 -19.36 12.06 -3.58
CA THR A 176 -20.84 12.09 -3.49
C THR A 176 -21.31 13.47 -3.15
#